data_AF-A0A955YT20-F1
#
_entry.id   AF-A0A955YT20-F1
#
_cell.length_a   1.000
_cell.length_b   1.000
_cell.length_c   1.000
_cell.angle_alpha   90.00
_cell.angle_beta   90.00
_cell.angle_gamma   90.00
#
_symmetry.space_group_name_H-M   'P 1'
#
loop_
_entity.id
_entity.type
_entity.pdbx_description
1 polymer ?
#
loop_
_entity_poly.entity_id
_entity_poly.type
_entity_poly.pdbx_seq_one_letter_code
_entity_poly.pdbx_strand_id
1 'polypeptide(L)'
;MHLRHFHLLALLVTLVGAAGCASEDGPPGEGEVDRRDADKDGISDSHEGREQNRDSDGDGNPDYTDRDSDNDGIPDSVEKGTTDIAQEPRDSDNDGLPDFIDKDADNNGIPDATEGTGDWDGDGIGDWADTDDDDDFIIDEIELGGIFDPALDADGDGTPNWRDSDSDDDLILDGHERNEDTDKDGLLNWEDPDSDN
;
A
#
# COMPACT_ATOMS: atom_id res chain seq x y z
N MET A 1 35.08 -43.23 -71.82
CA MET A 1 34.98 -42.06 -72.72
C MET A 1 33.58 -41.46 -72.64
N HIS A 2 33.36 -40.44 -71.82
CA HIS A 2 32.59 -39.23 -72.16
C HIS A 2 32.63 -38.26 -70.97
N LEU A 3 33.38 -37.19 -71.16
CA LEU A 3 33.37 -35.96 -70.37
C LEU A 3 32.09 -35.19 -70.67
N ARG A 4 31.46 -34.59 -69.65
CA ARG A 4 30.85 -33.24 -69.75
C ARG A 4 31.04 -32.48 -68.43
N HIS A 5 31.92 -31.49 -68.49
CA HIS A 5 32.00 -30.33 -67.58
C HIS A 5 30.89 -29.33 -67.93
N PHE A 6 30.36 -28.58 -66.95
CA PHE A 6 30.05 -27.13 -66.99
C PHE A 6 29.59 -26.71 -65.56
N HIS A 7 30.45 -25.99 -64.80
CA HIS A 7 30.34 -24.57 -64.38
C HIS A 7 29.09 -24.24 -63.56
N LEU A 8 29.19 -23.90 -62.27
CA LEU A 8 29.69 -22.65 -61.63
C LEU A 8 28.50 -21.77 -61.24
N LEU A 9 28.21 -21.66 -59.93
CA LEU A 9 27.98 -20.37 -59.26
C LEU A 9 27.89 -20.58 -57.73
N ALA A 10 28.94 -20.16 -57.03
CA ALA A 10 28.83 -19.78 -55.63
C ALA A 10 28.29 -18.35 -55.60
N LEU A 11 27.10 -18.14 -55.04
CA LEU A 11 26.60 -16.80 -54.76
C LEU A 11 26.82 -16.52 -53.27
N LEU A 12 27.91 -15.80 -53.01
CA LEU A 12 28.16 -15.07 -51.79
C LEU A 12 27.19 -13.88 -51.78
N VAL A 13 26.22 -13.85 -50.88
CA VAL A 13 25.44 -12.62 -50.60
C VAL A 13 25.95 -12.03 -49.29
N THR A 14 26.38 -10.78 -49.43
CA THR A 14 27.01 -9.90 -48.47
C THR A 14 26.07 -9.48 -47.35
N LEU A 15 26.57 -9.53 -46.11
CA LEU A 15 26.10 -8.76 -44.98
C LEU A 15 26.46 -7.28 -45.19
N VAL A 16 25.46 -6.40 -45.33
CA VAL A 16 25.54 -4.96 -45.00
C VAL A 16 24.18 -4.54 -44.46
N GLY A 17 24.19 -3.78 -43.37
CA GLY A 17 23.08 -3.63 -42.44
C GLY A 17 21.95 -2.69 -42.87
N ALA A 18 20.91 -2.72 -42.06
CA ALA A 18 20.15 -1.55 -41.70
C ALA A 18 19.75 -1.72 -40.23
N ALA A 19 20.22 -0.80 -39.38
CA ALA A 19 19.64 -0.57 -38.07
C ALA A 19 18.21 -0.07 -38.30
N GLY A 20 17.23 -0.92 -37.98
CA GLY A 20 15.83 -0.54 -37.85
C GLY A 20 15.46 -0.72 -36.40
N CYS A 21 15.37 0.38 -35.66
CA CYS A 21 14.62 0.45 -34.41
C CYS A 21 13.16 0.19 -34.81
N ALA A 22 12.66 -1.02 -34.59
CA ALA A 22 11.26 -1.33 -34.73
C ALA A 22 10.71 -1.43 -33.31
N SER A 23 10.01 -0.38 -32.90
CA SER A 23 9.05 -0.41 -31.80
C SER A 23 8.03 -1.50 -32.11
N GLU A 24 8.07 -2.59 -31.35
CA GLU A 24 7.10 -3.69 -31.42
C GLU A 24 5.78 -3.24 -30.75
N ASP A 25 5.18 -2.13 -31.19
CA ASP A 25 3.85 -1.74 -30.75
C ASP A 25 2.83 -2.29 -31.74
N GLY A 26 2.55 -3.59 -31.58
CA GLY A 26 1.35 -4.20 -32.14
C GLY A 26 0.10 -3.62 -31.48
N PRO A 27 -1.07 -3.64 -32.13
CA PRO A 27 -2.32 -3.24 -31.49
C PRO A 27 -2.61 -4.18 -30.30
N PRO A 28 -3.07 -3.66 -29.14
CA PRO A 28 -3.29 -4.48 -27.97
C PRO A 28 -4.35 -5.53 -28.27
N GLY A 29 -3.96 -6.80 -28.11
CA GLY A 29 -4.89 -7.91 -28.12
C GLY A 29 -5.77 -7.85 -26.88
N GLU A 30 -7.05 -8.15 -27.03
CA GLU A 30 -7.96 -8.32 -25.90
C GLU A 30 -7.40 -9.31 -24.87
N GLY A 31 -6.91 -8.78 -23.73
CA GLY A 31 -6.44 -9.56 -22.57
C GLY A 31 -4.95 -9.47 -22.22
N GLU A 32 -4.19 -8.53 -22.76
CA GLU A 32 -2.83 -8.25 -22.26
C GLU A 32 -2.92 -7.35 -21.02
N VAL A 33 -2.51 -7.89 -19.86
CA VAL A 33 -2.31 -7.09 -18.65
C VAL A 33 -1.22 -6.06 -18.90
N ASP A 34 -1.50 -4.80 -18.59
CA ASP A 34 -0.50 -3.75 -18.66
C ASP A 34 0.56 -4.04 -17.60
N ARG A 35 1.81 -4.17 -18.06
CA ARG A 35 2.98 -4.42 -17.20
C ARG A 35 4.02 -3.33 -17.36
N ARG A 36 3.61 -2.19 -17.89
CA ARG A 36 4.45 -0.99 -17.89
C ARG A 36 4.52 -0.49 -16.45
N ASP A 37 5.73 -0.10 -16.11
CA ASP A 37 6.18 0.26 -14.78
C ASP A 37 7.42 1.14 -14.99
N ALA A 38 7.21 2.46 -15.01
CA ALA A 38 8.25 3.38 -15.44
C ALA A 38 9.23 3.73 -14.32
N ASP A 39 8.78 3.77 -13.08
CA ASP A 39 9.52 4.18 -11.89
C ASP A 39 10.12 2.97 -11.12
N LYS A 40 9.55 1.77 -11.32
CA LYS A 40 9.96 0.44 -10.81
C LYS A 40 9.64 0.16 -9.36
N ASP A 41 8.55 0.70 -8.86
CA ASP A 41 8.00 0.42 -7.55
C ASP A 41 7.22 -0.92 -7.47
N GLY A 42 6.78 -1.43 -8.62
CA GLY A 42 5.98 -2.65 -8.76
C GLY A 42 4.47 -2.40 -8.85
N ILE A 43 4.03 -1.18 -9.08
CA ILE A 43 2.69 -0.78 -9.51
C ILE A 43 2.72 -0.59 -11.04
N SER A 44 1.59 -0.85 -11.71
CA SER A 44 1.54 -0.61 -13.17
C SER A 44 1.24 0.85 -13.45
N ASP A 45 1.80 1.39 -14.54
CA ASP A 45 1.50 2.78 -14.94
C ASP A 45 -0.03 3.01 -15.10
N SER A 46 -0.78 1.96 -15.41
CA SER A 46 -2.24 2.04 -15.53
C SER A 46 -2.96 2.21 -14.20
N HIS A 47 -2.49 1.55 -13.13
CA HIS A 47 -3.00 1.73 -11.76
C HIS A 47 -2.55 3.09 -11.19
N GLU A 48 -1.41 3.59 -11.65
CA GLU A 48 -0.88 4.93 -11.31
C GLU A 48 -1.53 6.06 -12.15
N GLY A 49 -2.60 5.78 -12.90
CA GLY A 49 -3.38 6.82 -13.58
C GLY A 49 -2.67 7.50 -14.76
N ARG A 50 -1.78 6.78 -15.46
CA ARG A 50 -1.04 7.30 -16.63
C ARG A 50 -1.91 7.94 -17.72
N GLU A 51 -3.10 7.41 -17.97
CA GLU A 51 -4.00 7.96 -19.01
C GLU A 51 -4.54 9.35 -18.63
N GLN A 52 -4.61 9.65 -17.33
CA GLN A 52 -5.00 10.93 -16.78
C GLN A 52 -3.81 11.85 -16.52
N ASN A 53 -2.59 11.31 -16.55
CA ASN A 53 -1.39 11.99 -16.07
C ASN A 53 -1.64 12.53 -14.65
N ARG A 54 -2.15 11.63 -13.78
CA ARG A 54 -2.40 11.90 -12.36
C ARG A 54 -1.07 12.31 -11.69
N ASP A 55 -1.20 13.22 -10.73
CA ASP A 55 -0.13 13.91 -9.99
C ASP A 55 -0.77 14.19 -8.63
N SER A 56 -0.66 13.22 -7.73
CA SER A 56 -1.45 13.14 -6.49
C SER A 56 -0.93 14.10 -5.41
N ASP A 57 0.39 14.28 -5.32
CA ASP A 57 1.02 15.26 -4.43
C ASP A 57 1.13 16.68 -5.02
N GLY A 58 1.00 16.83 -6.34
CA GLY A 58 1.05 18.10 -7.05
C GLY A 58 2.46 18.67 -7.24
N ASP A 59 3.50 17.84 -7.18
CA ASP A 59 4.90 18.27 -7.35
C ASP A 59 5.30 18.49 -8.83
N GLY A 60 4.47 18.02 -9.76
CA GLY A 60 4.65 18.13 -11.20
C GLY A 60 5.26 16.90 -11.88
N ASN A 61 5.59 15.85 -11.13
CA ASN A 61 5.86 14.50 -11.61
C ASN A 61 4.54 13.72 -11.63
N PRO A 62 4.18 13.09 -12.75
CA PRO A 62 3.05 12.17 -12.75
C PRO A 62 3.33 10.94 -11.90
N ASP A 63 2.32 10.44 -11.17
CA ASP A 63 2.41 9.29 -10.24
C ASP A 63 3.17 8.11 -10.87
N TYR A 64 2.84 7.72 -12.13
CA TYR A 64 3.52 6.64 -12.86
C TYR A 64 5.03 6.82 -13.11
N THR A 65 5.61 7.92 -12.66
CA THR A 65 7.05 8.21 -12.68
C THR A 65 7.60 8.73 -11.35
N ASP A 66 6.74 8.97 -10.38
CA ASP A 66 7.11 9.26 -8.99
C ASP A 66 7.35 7.94 -8.23
N ARG A 67 7.98 8.00 -7.07
CA ARG A 67 8.25 6.83 -6.20
C ARG A 67 7.58 6.94 -4.83
N ASP A 68 6.88 8.05 -4.64
CA ASP A 68 6.28 8.53 -3.40
C ASP A 68 5.17 9.50 -3.84
N SER A 69 4.07 8.93 -4.35
CA SER A 69 3.08 9.63 -5.17
C SER A 69 2.19 10.59 -4.36
N ASP A 70 2.09 10.42 -3.04
CA ASP A 70 1.42 11.34 -2.11
C ASP A 70 2.40 12.20 -1.26
N ASN A 71 3.69 11.86 -1.25
CA ASN A 71 4.79 12.59 -0.60
C ASN A 71 4.68 12.60 0.92
N ASP A 72 4.21 11.50 1.50
CA ASP A 72 4.12 11.27 2.94
C ASP A 72 5.47 10.77 3.52
N GLY A 73 6.35 10.24 2.68
CA GLY A 73 7.68 9.71 3.02
C GLY A 73 7.77 8.18 3.06
N ILE A 74 6.68 7.47 2.79
CA ILE A 74 6.58 6.04 2.57
C ILE A 74 6.60 5.81 1.05
N PRO A 75 7.49 4.97 0.50
CA PRO A 75 7.54 4.79 -0.96
C PRO A 75 6.42 3.88 -1.46
N ASP A 76 5.85 4.16 -2.64
CA ASP A 76 4.81 3.38 -3.32
C ASP A 76 5.13 1.86 -3.39
N SER A 77 6.43 1.54 -3.48
CA SER A 77 6.94 0.17 -3.51
C SER A 77 6.72 -0.64 -2.22
N VAL A 78 6.55 0.06 -1.10
CA VAL A 78 6.14 -0.46 0.22
C VAL A 78 4.63 -0.52 0.26
N GLU A 79 3.95 0.47 -0.30
CA GLU A 79 2.53 0.69 -0.06
C GLU A 79 1.60 -0.13 -0.95
N LYS A 80 2.07 -0.52 -2.14
CA LYS A 80 1.32 -1.29 -3.15
C LYS A 80 0.52 -2.48 -2.62
N GLY A 81 0.94 -3.10 -1.51
CA GLY A 81 0.35 -4.30 -0.90
C GLY A 81 0.21 -5.53 -1.81
N THR A 82 0.83 -5.54 -2.99
CA THR A 82 0.82 -6.67 -3.92
C THR A 82 2.21 -7.02 -4.45
N THR A 83 2.37 -8.29 -4.86
CA THR A 83 3.56 -8.79 -5.55
C THR A 83 3.34 -8.96 -7.06
N ASP A 84 2.10 -8.83 -7.53
CA ASP A 84 1.75 -8.91 -8.96
C ASP A 84 1.31 -7.53 -9.44
N ILE A 85 2.14 -6.93 -10.31
CA ILE A 85 1.95 -5.58 -10.86
C ILE A 85 0.60 -5.37 -11.58
N ALA A 86 -0.03 -6.46 -12.02
CA ALA A 86 -1.31 -6.44 -12.70
C ALA A 86 -2.52 -6.57 -11.75
N GLN A 87 -2.30 -6.70 -10.44
CA GLN A 87 -3.36 -6.65 -9.44
C GLN A 87 -3.65 -5.21 -9.03
N GLU A 88 -4.88 -4.96 -8.63
CA GLU A 88 -5.24 -3.70 -7.98
C GLU A 88 -4.32 -3.49 -6.77
N PRO A 89 -3.75 -2.29 -6.59
CA PRO A 89 -2.99 -1.96 -5.40
C PRO A 89 -3.88 -2.03 -4.15
N ARG A 90 -3.24 -2.11 -2.98
CA ARG A 90 -3.95 -2.10 -1.70
C ARG A 90 -4.69 -0.78 -1.48
N ASP A 91 -5.79 -0.91 -0.76
CA ASP A 91 -6.75 0.12 -0.36
C ASP A 91 -7.23 -0.37 1.02
N SER A 92 -6.50 0.06 2.05
CA SER A 92 -6.56 -0.52 3.40
C SER A 92 -7.88 -0.17 4.10
N ASP A 93 -8.32 1.08 3.99
CA ASP A 93 -9.61 1.56 4.54
C ASP A 93 -10.84 1.26 3.64
N ASN A 94 -10.62 0.84 2.39
CA ASN A 94 -11.65 0.56 1.37
C ASN A 94 -12.47 1.78 0.95
N ASP A 95 -11.91 2.99 0.96
CA ASP A 95 -12.58 4.20 0.48
C ASP A 95 -12.54 4.35 -1.06
N GLY A 96 -11.72 3.53 -1.71
CA GLY A 96 -11.51 3.50 -3.16
C GLY A 96 -10.31 4.31 -3.64
N LEU A 97 -9.53 4.89 -2.74
CA LEU A 97 -8.22 5.47 -2.96
C LEU A 97 -7.15 4.42 -2.59
N PRO A 98 -6.28 4.03 -3.53
CA PRO A 98 -5.19 3.15 -3.16
C PRO A 98 -4.19 3.81 -2.21
N ASP A 99 -3.65 3.02 -1.29
CA ASP A 99 -2.71 3.46 -0.24
C ASP A 99 -1.61 4.41 -0.74
N PHE A 100 -0.91 4.05 -1.83
CA PHE A 100 0.22 4.83 -2.39
C PHE A 100 -0.13 6.24 -2.90
N ILE A 101 -1.40 6.64 -2.83
CA ILE A 101 -1.85 8.01 -3.12
C ILE A 101 -2.81 8.55 -2.06
N ASP A 102 -3.03 7.79 -0.98
CA ASP A 102 -3.73 8.25 0.21
C ASP A 102 -2.75 8.99 1.14
N LYS A 103 -3.22 9.66 2.18
CA LYS A 103 -2.34 10.31 3.17
C LYS A 103 -2.66 9.89 4.60
N ASP A 104 -3.57 8.94 4.72
CA ASP A 104 -4.25 8.43 5.91
C ASP A 104 -4.88 7.10 5.46
N ALA A 105 -4.04 6.12 5.10
CA ALA A 105 -4.43 4.94 4.31
C ALA A 105 -5.33 3.96 5.08
N ASP A 106 -5.32 4.02 6.41
CA ASP A 106 -6.23 3.30 7.30
C ASP A 106 -7.42 4.15 7.79
N ASN A 107 -7.37 5.47 7.52
CA ASN A 107 -8.38 6.49 7.84
C ASN A 107 -8.68 6.62 9.34
N ASN A 108 -7.69 6.34 10.19
CA ASN A 108 -7.80 6.52 11.63
C ASN A 108 -7.72 8.03 12.02
N GLY A 109 -7.27 8.88 11.09
CA GLY A 109 -7.15 10.34 11.25
C GLY A 109 -5.75 10.82 11.65
N ILE A 110 -4.79 9.91 11.83
CA ILE A 110 -3.36 10.17 11.92
C ILE A 110 -2.80 10.04 10.50
N PRO A 111 -2.12 11.07 9.97
CA PRO A 111 -1.56 10.94 8.63
C PRO A 111 -0.39 9.95 8.61
N ASP A 112 -0.28 9.15 7.54
CA ASP A 112 0.76 8.15 7.29
C ASP A 112 2.18 8.67 7.58
N ALA A 113 2.47 9.90 7.15
CA ALA A 113 3.73 10.61 7.41
C ALA A 113 4.10 10.74 8.90
N THR A 114 3.10 10.68 9.78
CA THR A 114 3.22 10.78 11.24
C THR A 114 3.46 9.41 11.88
N GLU A 115 2.78 8.37 11.41
CA GLU A 115 2.96 6.98 11.85
C GLU A 115 4.30 6.43 11.37
N GLY A 116 4.60 6.67 10.10
CA GLY A 116 5.82 6.23 9.45
C GLY A 116 5.77 4.76 9.07
N THR A 117 6.82 4.00 9.37
CA THR A 117 6.97 2.59 8.92
C THR A 117 7.05 1.63 10.10
N GLY A 118 6.32 1.97 11.18
CA GLY A 118 6.04 1.06 12.29
C GLY A 118 5.30 -0.19 11.81
N ASP A 119 5.28 -1.19 12.67
CA ASP A 119 4.56 -2.47 12.54
C ASP A 119 4.47 -2.98 13.99
N TRP A 120 3.50 -2.45 14.72
CA TRP A 120 3.43 -2.53 16.18
C TRP A 120 3.15 -3.96 16.67
N ASP A 121 2.18 -4.63 16.07
CA ASP A 121 1.82 -6.02 16.35
C ASP A 121 2.77 -7.05 15.70
N GLY A 122 3.47 -6.67 14.62
CA GLY A 122 4.39 -7.51 13.87
C GLY A 122 3.72 -8.44 12.85
N ASP A 123 2.51 -8.14 12.36
CA ASP A 123 1.81 -8.96 11.36
C ASP A 123 2.39 -8.78 9.93
N GLY A 124 3.12 -7.67 9.71
CA GLY A 124 3.78 -7.31 8.47
C GLY A 124 3.01 -6.32 7.58
N ILE A 125 1.87 -5.83 8.02
CA ILE A 125 1.26 -4.55 7.65
C ILE A 125 1.99 -3.48 8.48
N GLY A 126 2.11 -2.27 7.94
CA GLY A 126 2.73 -1.19 8.72
C GLY A 126 1.64 -0.31 9.29
N ASP A 127 1.86 0.27 10.47
CA ASP A 127 0.85 1.02 11.23
C ASP A 127 0.04 2.00 10.35
N TRP A 128 0.72 2.70 9.45
CA TRP A 128 0.14 3.63 8.47
C TRP A 128 -0.95 3.03 7.53
N ALA A 129 -1.07 1.71 7.46
CA ALA A 129 -2.08 0.99 6.67
C ALA A 129 -2.72 -0.15 7.46
N ASP A 130 -2.43 -0.27 8.75
CA ASP A 130 -3.10 -1.22 9.63
C ASP A 130 -4.29 -0.53 10.29
N THR A 131 -5.42 -1.21 10.40
CA THR A 131 -6.63 -0.61 10.99
C THR A 131 -6.82 -0.98 12.46
N ASP A 132 -5.92 -1.80 13.00
CA ASP A 132 -5.92 -2.41 14.33
C ASP A 132 -4.45 -2.64 14.75
N ASP A 133 -3.76 -1.57 15.16
CA ASP A 133 -2.29 -1.50 15.32
C ASP A 133 -1.73 -2.53 16.31
N ASP A 134 -2.52 -2.98 17.28
CA ASP A 134 -2.14 -3.98 18.29
C ASP A 134 -2.87 -5.32 18.21
N ASP A 135 -3.71 -5.47 17.17
CA ASP A 135 -4.35 -6.72 16.76
C ASP A 135 -5.29 -7.29 17.84
N ASP A 136 -5.95 -6.39 18.57
CA ASP A 136 -6.77 -6.71 19.74
C ASP A 136 -8.26 -6.84 19.43
N PHE A 137 -8.68 -6.57 18.19
CA PHE A 137 -10.05 -6.60 17.65
C PHE A 137 -10.89 -5.33 17.88
N ILE A 138 -10.32 -4.25 18.40
CA ILE A 138 -10.87 -2.89 18.33
C ILE A 138 -10.06 -2.14 17.26
N ILE A 139 -10.74 -1.31 16.45
CA ILE A 139 -10.04 -0.56 15.40
C ILE A 139 -9.55 0.77 15.95
N ASP A 140 -8.40 1.24 15.48
CA ASP A 140 -7.75 2.48 15.90
C ASP A 140 -8.69 3.69 15.83
N GLU A 141 -9.56 3.78 14.80
CA GLU A 141 -10.56 4.86 14.67
C GLU A 141 -11.46 4.97 15.92
N ILE A 142 -11.79 3.83 16.54
CA ILE A 142 -12.62 3.77 17.75
C ILE A 142 -11.80 4.19 18.96
N GLU A 143 -10.58 3.69 19.09
CA GLU A 143 -9.71 3.87 20.26
C GLU A 143 -9.12 5.27 20.35
N LEU A 144 -8.83 5.88 19.20
CA LEU A 144 -8.44 7.29 19.13
C LEU A 144 -9.58 8.20 19.61
N GLY A 145 -10.85 7.80 19.43
CA GLY A 145 -12.01 8.61 19.78
C GLY A 145 -12.02 10.00 19.10
N GLY A 146 -11.27 10.15 18.00
CA GLY A 146 -11.02 11.43 17.32
C GLY A 146 -10.09 12.40 18.06
N ILE A 147 -9.27 11.90 19.00
CA ILE A 147 -8.30 12.68 19.78
C ILE A 147 -6.88 12.22 19.45
N PHE A 148 -6.15 13.06 18.72
CA PHE A 148 -4.78 12.77 18.28
C PHE A 148 -3.69 13.30 19.23
N ASP A 149 -3.98 14.33 20.04
CA ASP A 149 -2.99 14.94 20.96
C ASP A 149 -3.64 15.61 22.19
N PRO A 150 -3.32 15.15 23.42
CA PRO A 150 -2.60 13.91 23.70
C PRO A 150 -3.45 12.71 23.30
N ALA A 151 -2.82 11.63 22.86
CA ALA A 151 -3.50 10.35 22.67
C ALA A 151 -4.16 9.90 23.99
N LEU A 152 -5.24 9.12 23.88
CA LEU A 152 -5.83 8.43 25.01
C LEU A 152 -4.85 7.37 25.53
N ASP A 153 -4.76 7.26 26.85
CA ASP A 153 -3.81 6.43 27.61
C ASP A 153 -4.52 6.18 28.95
N ALA A 154 -5.35 5.12 28.99
CA ALA A 154 -6.33 4.90 30.05
C ALA A 154 -5.66 4.49 31.37
N ASP A 155 -4.61 3.66 31.33
CA ASP A 155 -3.86 3.24 32.50
C ASP A 155 -2.71 4.20 32.91
N GLY A 156 -2.25 5.05 31.99
CA GLY A 156 -1.19 6.03 32.20
C GLY A 156 0.23 5.44 32.13
N ASP A 157 0.44 4.31 31.48
CA ASP A 157 1.76 3.69 31.31
C ASP A 157 2.61 4.34 30.21
N GLY A 158 1.97 5.11 29.34
CA GLY A 158 2.56 5.85 28.24
C GLY A 158 2.47 5.15 26.88
N THR A 159 1.79 4.01 26.79
CA THR A 159 1.29 3.39 25.57
C THR A 159 -0.09 3.95 25.31
N PRO A 160 -0.36 4.52 24.12
CA PRO A 160 -1.69 5.00 23.83
C PRO A 160 -2.64 3.83 23.54
N ASN A 161 -3.93 3.99 23.81
CA ASN A 161 -4.93 2.91 23.75
C ASN A 161 -4.89 2.10 22.44
N TRP A 162 -4.85 2.78 21.27
CA TRP A 162 -4.74 2.15 19.93
C TRP A 162 -3.46 1.35 19.66
N ARG A 163 -2.61 1.18 20.68
CA ARG A 163 -1.38 0.39 20.68
C ARG A 163 -1.24 -0.44 21.96
N ASP A 164 -2.30 -0.49 22.77
CA ASP A 164 -2.33 -1.18 24.05
C ASP A 164 -3.50 -2.17 24.16
N SER A 165 -3.17 -3.44 23.92
CA SER A 165 -4.13 -4.55 23.92
C SER A 165 -4.85 -4.83 25.25
N ASP A 166 -4.53 -4.09 26.32
CA ASP A 166 -5.10 -4.13 27.68
C ASP A 166 -5.13 -2.69 28.22
N SER A 167 -5.86 -1.80 27.55
CA SER A 167 -5.78 -0.32 27.70
C SER A 167 -5.97 0.20 29.13
N ASP A 168 -6.73 -0.52 29.96
CA ASP A 168 -7.00 -0.17 31.36
C ASP A 168 -6.20 -0.99 32.39
N ASP A 169 -5.38 -1.92 31.89
CA ASP A 169 -4.44 -2.76 32.63
C ASP A 169 -5.15 -3.64 33.70
N ASP A 170 -6.39 -4.06 33.41
CA ASP A 170 -7.25 -4.86 34.30
C ASP A 170 -7.02 -6.39 34.20
N LEU A 171 -6.21 -6.82 33.22
CA LEU A 171 -5.87 -8.20 32.84
C LEU A 171 -6.87 -8.89 31.91
N ILE A 172 -7.77 -8.14 31.27
CA ILE A 172 -8.72 -8.61 30.27
C ILE A 172 -8.52 -7.81 28.98
N LEU A 173 -7.91 -8.43 27.97
CA LEU A 173 -7.71 -7.79 26.66
C LEU A 173 -8.99 -7.13 26.11
N ASP A 174 -8.84 -5.95 25.51
CA ASP A 174 -9.94 -5.05 25.13
C ASP A 174 -10.94 -5.73 24.19
N GLY A 175 -10.46 -6.50 23.22
CA GLY A 175 -11.31 -7.30 22.33
C GLY A 175 -12.22 -8.32 23.01
N HIS A 176 -11.88 -8.75 24.23
CA HIS A 176 -12.75 -9.60 25.06
C HIS A 176 -13.82 -8.80 25.81
N GLU A 177 -13.54 -7.54 26.13
CA GLU A 177 -14.42 -6.64 26.84
C GLU A 177 -15.46 -6.01 25.93
N ARG A 178 -15.03 -5.67 24.70
CA ARG A 178 -15.85 -5.08 23.63
C ARG A 178 -16.34 -3.68 23.99
N ASN A 179 -17.01 -3.05 23.02
CA ASN A 179 -17.69 -1.76 23.16
C ASN A 179 -18.98 -1.85 24.03
N GLU A 180 -18.82 -2.26 25.29
CA GLU A 180 -19.85 -2.30 26.34
C GLU A 180 -19.52 -1.29 27.45
N ASP A 181 -20.54 -0.85 28.18
CA ASP A 181 -20.43 0.01 29.37
C ASP A 181 -21.30 -0.66 30.44
N THR A 182 -20.67 -1.50 31.26
CA THR A 182 -21.35 -2.44 32.15
C THR A 182 -21.94 -1.74 33.38
N ASP A 183 -21.21 -0.78 33.95
CA ASP A 183 -21.58 -0.10 35.19
C ASP A 183 -22.36 1.22 34.95
N LYS A 184 -22.31 1.76 33.73
CA LYS A 184 -22.98 2.98 33.23
C LYS A 184 -22.40 4.28 33.76
N ASP A 185 -21.11 4.30 34.02
CA ASP A 185 -20.41 5.51 34.40
C ASP A 185 -20.01 6.38 33.19
N GLY A 186 -20.01 5.78 31.99
CA GLY A 186 -19.78 6.42 30.71
C GLY A 186 -18.40 6.16 30.10
N LEU A 187 -17.57 5.32 30.72
CA LEU A 187 -16.41 4.69 30.08
C LEU A 187 -16.83 3.38 29.42
N LEU A 188 -16.12 3.00 28.36
CA LEU A 188 -16.25 1.66 27.81
C LEU A 188 -15.43 0.70 28.67
N ASN A 189 -15.84 -0.57 28.72
CA ASN A 189 -15.20 -1.56 29.57
C ASN A 189 -13.68 -1.63 29.36
N TRP A 190 -13.21 -1.57 28.10
CA TRP A 190 -11.78 -1.57 27.74
C TRP A 190 -11.04 -0.27 28.09
N GLU A 191 -11.74 0.76 28.56
CA GLU A 191 -11.14 1.98 29.12
C GLU A 191 -11.39 2.09 30.63
N ASP A 192 -11.99 1.06 31.25
CA ASP A 192 -12.61 1.13 32.58
C ASP A 192 -12.09 0.03 33.54
N PRO A 193 -11.08 0.36 34.37
CA PRO A 193 -10.47 -0.60 35.27
C PRO A 193 -11.38 -1.07 36.41
N ASP A 194 -12.59 -0.51 36.54
CA ASP A 194 -13.64 -0.96 37.47
C ASP A 194 -15.01 -1.20 36.81
N SER A 195 -15.01 -1.72 35.57
CA SER A 195 -16.20 -2.01 34.76
C SER A 195 -17.31 -2.85 35.41
N ASP A 196 -17.06 -3.52 36.54
CA ASP A 196 -18.05 -4.28 37.33
C ASP A 196 -18.48 -3.67 38.69
N ASN A 197 -18.00 -2.46 39.03
CA ASN A 197 -18.26 -1.62 40.22
C ASN A 197 -17.74 -2.10 41.59
#